data_AF-A0A847GB60-F1
#
_entry.id   AF-A0A847GB60-F1
#
_cell.length_a   1.000
_cell.length_b   1.000
_cell.length_c   1.000
_cell.angle_alpha   90.00
_cell.angle_beta   90.00
_cell.angle_gamma   90.00
#
_symmetry.space_group_name_H-M   'P 1'
#
loop_
_entity.id
_entity.type
_entity.pdbx_description
1 polymer ?
#
loop_
_entity_poly.entity_id
_entity_poly.type
_entity_poly.pdbx_seq_one_letter_code
_entity_poly.pdbx_strand_id
1 'polypeptide(L)'
;MKNVGYSELVERFNLNVLAPDTSAWLVEQSHRRTRSTGDVTEEYYPVRYDPGPHWTEQLTFALKHEGVNLEILSALFGRVPTEELTAWVASSPTGRYARLAWFFYEWLTGNKLPLPDVTQGNYQNVLDPEQYHALPPGMGAVRVRRQRLLNNLPGTQAYCPLVRRSAALEALVGERLEEQTRERLAC
;
A
#
# COMPACT_ATOMS: atom_id res chain seq x y z
N MET A 1 -4.25 -1.56 -24.71
CA MET A 1 -4.15 -2.01 -23.30
C MET A 1 -4.49 -0.82 -22.42
N LYS A 2 -5.25 -1.02 -21.34
CA LYS A 2 -5.71 0.04 -20.44
C LYS A 2 -4.97 -0.09 -19.11
N ASN A 3 -4.36 0.99 -18.64
CA ASN A 3 -3.76 1.04 -17.30
C ASN A 3 -4.84 0.91 -16.23
N VAL A 4 -4.50 0.25 -15.12
CA VAL A 4 -5.29 0.22 -13.88
C VAL A 4 -4.38 0.44 -12.69
N GLY A 5 -4.95 0.78 -11.54
CA GLY A 5 -4.21 0.96 -10.30
C GLY A 5 -3.32 2.20 -10.31
N TYR A 6 -2.08 2.08 -9.81
CA TYR A 6 -1.24 3.27 -9.64
C TYR A 6 -0.85 3.91 -10.96
N SER A 7 -0.53 3.14 -12.00
CA SER A 7 -0.19 3.69 -13.32
C SER A 7 -1.32 4.54 -13.89
N GLU A 8 -2.57 4.10 -13.71
CA GLU A 8 -3.75 4.85 -14.13
C GLU A 8 -3.93 6.15 -13.34
N LEU A 9 -3.74 6.11 -12.02
CA LEU A 9 -3.85 7.29 -11.16
C LEU A 9 -2.75 8.32 -11.45
N VAL A 10 -1.52 7.86 -11.72
CA VAL A 10 -0.39 8.72 -12.09
C VAL A 10 -0.69 9.45 -13.40
N GLU A 11 -1.19 8.73 -14.40
CA GLU A 11 -1.56 9.29 -15.71
C GLU A 11 -2.74 10.26 -15.57
N ARG A 12 -3.84 9.82 -14.95
CA ARG A 12 -5.09 10.59 -14.80
C ARG A 12 -4.88 11.93 -14.11
N PHE A 13 -4.11 11.95 -13.02
CA PHE A 13 -3.89 13.16 -12.23
C PHE A 13 -2.58 13.88 -12.58
N ASN A 14 -1.85 13.40 -13.61
CA ASN A 14 -0.54 13.92 -14.01
C ASN A 14 0.39 14.12 -12.80
N LEU A 15 0.61 13.02 -12.05
CA LEU A 15 1.40 13.03 -10.82
C LEU A 15 2.90 13.09 -11.15
N ASN A 16 3.62 14.00 -10.51
CA ASN A 16 5.07 14.11 -10.66
C ASN A 16 5.77 13.19 -9.66
N VAL A 17 5.91 11.92 -10.04
CA VAL A 17 6.43 10.83 -9.20
C VAL A 17 7.31 9.90 -10.05
N LEU A 18 8.12 9.09 -9.40
CA LEU A 18 8.79 7.98 -10.07
C LEU A 18 7.78 6.99 -10.66
N ALA A 19 8.18 6.33 -11.75
CA ALA A 19 7.37 5.28 -12.35
C ALA A 19 7.16 4.15 -11.32
N PRO A 20 5.94 3.59 -11.19
CA PRO A 20 5.69 2.49 -10.26
C PRO A 20 6.53 1.25 -10.62
N ASP A 21 7.14 0.62 -9.61
CA ASP A 21 7.86 -0.65 -9.78
C ASP A 21 6.96 -1.78 -10.29
N THR A 22 5.65 -1.65 -10.11
CA THR A 22 4.64 -2.56 -10.68
C THR A 22 3.63 -1.77 -11.49
N SER A 23 3.47 -2.12 -12.77
CA SER A 23 2.47 -1.54 -13.65
C SER A 23 1.38 -2.57 -13.96
N ALA A 24 0.12 -2.21 -13.72
CA ALA A 24 -1.03 -3.11 -13.88
C ALA A 24 -1.92 -2.73 -15.08
N TRP A 25 -2.21 -3.72 -15.92
CA TRP A 25 -2.80 -3.55 -17.25
C TRP A 25 -4.00 -4.48 -17.42
N LEU A 26 -5.07 -4.00 -18.05
CA LEU A 26 -6.19 -4.85 -18.46
C LEU A 26 -5.94 -5.45 -19.85
N VAL A 27 -6.24 -6.75 -19.97
CA VAL A 27 -6.14 -7.54 -21.19
C VAL A 27 -7.41 -8.38 -21.42
N GLU A 28 -7.75 -8.62 -22.68
CA GLU A 28 -8.90 -9.46 -23.07
C GLU A 28 -8.67 -10.96 -22.78
N GLN A 29 -7.43 -11.36 -22.45
CA GLN A 29 -7.07 -12.73 -22.12
C GLN A 29 -7.76 -13.21 -20.83
N SER A 30 -8.03 -14.51 -20.73
CA SER A 30 -8.76 -15.10 -19.60
C SER A 30 -7.94 -15.24 -18.32
N HIS A 31 -6.61 -15.26 -18.40
CA HIS A 31 -5.70 -15.52 -17.28
C HIS A 31 -4.82 -14.33 -16.94
N ARG A 32 -4.53 -14.18 -15.64
CA ARG A 32 -3.55 -13.21 -15.14
C ARG A 32 -2.15 -13.65 -15.57
N ARG A 33 -1.30 -12.69 -15.95
CA ARG A 33 0.10 -12.93 -16.31
C ARG A 33 0.99 -11.91 -15.64
N THR A 34 2.13 -12.36 -15.14
CA THR A 34 3.17 -11.50 -14.59
C THR A 34 4.40 -11.58 -15.50
N ARG A 35 5.04 -10.44 -15.73
CA ARG A 35 6.33 -10.36 -16.40
C ARG A 35 7.25 -9.45 -15.61
N SER A 36 8.36 -9.99 -15.14
CA SER A 36 9.36 -9.23 -14.40
C SER A 36 10.59 -9.00 -15.28
N THR A 37 11.04 -7.75 -15.37
CA THR A 37 12.27 -7.36 -16.08
C THR A 37 13.09 -6.47 -15.16
N GLY A 38 14.16 -7.02 -14.57
CA GLY A 38 14.89 -6.34 -13.50
C GLY A 38 13.98 -6.07 -12.30
N ASP A 39 13.95 -4.82 -11.84
CA ASP A 39 13.14 -4.38 -10.71
C ASP A 39 11.69 -4.02 -11.09
N VAL A 40 11.37 -4.00 -12.39
CA VAL A 40 10.04 -3.64 -12.89
C VAL A 40 9.19 -4.89 -13.12
N THR A 41 7.96 -4.88 -12.61
CA THR A 41 6.97 -5.94 -12.78
C THR A 41 5.77 -5.43 -13.58
N GLU A 42 5.45 -6.09 -14.68
CA GLU A 42 4.24 -5.88 -15.46
C GLU A 42 3.21 -6.95 -15.07
N GLU A 43 2.01 -6.50 -14.68
CA GLU A 43 0.91 -7.36 -14.29
C GLU A 43 -0.27 -7.19 -15.25
N TYR A 44 -0.65 -8.26 -15.93
CA TYR A 44 -1.76 -8.27 -16.88
C TYR A 44 -2.95 -8.97 -16.25
N TYR A 45 -4.03 -8.22 -16.06
CA TYR A 45 -5.26 -8.69 -15.47
C TYR A 45 -6.35 -8.87 -16.54
N PRO A 46 -7.12 -9.97 -16.50
CA PRO A 46 -8.31 -10.12 -17.32
C PRO A 46 -9.34 -9.00 -17.08
N VAL A 47 -10.14 -8.63 -18.07
CA VAL A 47 -11.16 -7.56 -17.99
C VAL A 47 -12.09 -7.65 -16.78
N ARG A 48 -12.38 -8.84 -16.25
CA ARG A 48 -13.18 -9.03 -15.02
C ARG A 48 -12.59 -8.36 -13.77
N TYR A 49 -11.32 -7.97 -13.82
CA TYR A 49 -10.64 -7.24 -12.75
C TYR A 49 -10.66 -5.72 -12.96
N ASP A 50 -11.32 -5.20 -14.01
CA ASP A 50 -11.47 -3.76 -14.21
C ASP A 50 -12.13 -3.17 -12.96
N PRO A 51 -11.42 -2.32 -12.20
CA PRO A 51 -11.96 -1.81 -10.95
C PRO A 51 -13.08 -0.79 -11.19
N GLY A 52 -13.18 -0.23 -12.40
CA GLY A 52 -14.15 0.81 -12.74
C GLY A 52 -13.51 2.17 -12.98
N PRO A 53 -14.33 3.18 -13.32
CA PRO A 53 -13.85 4.48 -13.74
C PRO A 53 -13.48 5.40 -12.58
N HIS A 54 -13.95 5.17 -11.35
CA HIS A 54 -13.69 6.08 -10.24
C HIS A 54 -12.27 5.92 -9.71
N TRP A 55 -11.62 7.04 -9.36
CA TRP A 55 -10.24 7.01 -8.88
C TRP A 55 -10.11 6.24 -7.55
N THR A 56 -11.17 6.24 -6.73
CA THR A 56 -11.22 5.48 -5.48
C THR A 56 -11.23 3.97 -5.72
N GLU A 57 -11.81 3.52 -6.84
CA GLU A 57 -11.81 2.12 -7.26
C GLU A 57 -10.41 1.73 -7.76
N GLN A 58 -9.78 2.59 -8.54
CA GLN A 58 -8.39 2.43 -9.00
C GLN A 58 -7.41 2.41 -7.80
N LEU A 59 -7.60 3.28 -6.81
CA LEU A 59 -6.80 3.27 -5.58
C LEU A 59 -7.03 2.01 -4.75
N THR A 60 -8.27 1.53 -4.69
CA THR A 60 -8.60 0.25 -4.04
C THR A 60 -7.89 -0.91 -4.72
N PHE A 61 -7.90 -0.92 -6.05
CA PHE A 61 -7.18 -1.90 -6.85
C PHE A 61 -5.67 -1.85 -6.56
N ALA A 62 -5.07 -0.67 -6.62
CA ALA A 62 -3.65 -0.46 -6.39
C ALA A 62 -3.22 -0.98 -5.00
N LEU A 63 -3.90 -0.54 -3.94
CA LEU A 63 -3.60 -0.98 -2.57
C LEU A 63 -3.76 -2.49 -2.38
N LYS A 64 -4.67 -3.13 -3.12
CA LYS A 64 -4.94 -4.57 -3.03
C LYS A 64 -3.92 -5.41 -3.80
N HIS A 65 -3.53 -4.96 -4.97
CA HIS A 65 -2.82 -5.78 -5.95
C HIS A 65 -1.37 -5.36 -6.16
N GLU A 66 -1.10 -4.06 -6.09
CA GLU A 66 0.23 -3.49 -6.23
C GLU A 66 0.84 -3.21 -4.85
N GLY A 67 0.05 -3.01 -3.81
CA GLY A 67 0.51 -2.75 -2.44
C GLY A 67 0.59 -1.26 -2.11
N VAL A 68 1.38 -0.87 -1.11
CA VAL A 68 1.51 0.52 -0.67
C VAL A 68 2.66 1.21 -1.39
N ASN A 69 2.39 2.36 -2.02
CA ASN A 69 3.40 3.27 -2.54
C ASN A 69 3.20 4.67 -1.93
N LEU A 70 4.06 5.07 -0.98
CA LEU A 70 3.89 6.33 -0.24
C LEU A 70 4.11 7.58 -1.09
N GLU A 71 5.00 7.52 -2.09
CA GLU A 71 5.27 8.64 -3.00
C GLU A 71 4.02 8.96 -3.83
N ILE A 72 3.44 7.93 -4.45
CA ILE A 72 2.24 8.07 -5.27
C ILE A 72 1.04 8.48 -4.41
N LEU A 73 0.86 7.87 -3.23
CA LEU A 73 -0.22 8.25 -2.31
C LEU A 73 -0.09 9.72 -1.90
N SER A 74 1.12 10.19 -1.56
CA SER A 74 1.37 11.57 -1.17
C SER A 74 1.04 12.54 -2.32
N ALA A 75 1.50 12.24 -3.54
CA ALA A 75 1.22 13.06 -4.70
C ALA A 75 -0.28 13.07 -5.06
N LEU A 76 -0.94 11.91 -4.99
CA LEU A 76 -2.36 11.75 -5.26
C LEU A 76 -3.22 12.57 -4.30
N PHE A 77 -2.93 12.51 -3.00
CA PHE A 77 -3.68 13.28 -1.99
C PHE A 77 -3.49 14.79 -2.10
N GLY A 78 -2.45 15.25 -2.79
CA GLY A 78 -2.29 16.66 -3.18
C GLY A 78 -3.12 17.08 -4.41
N ARG A 79 -3.80 16.15 -5.10
CA ARG A 79 -4.55 16.40 -6.34
C ARG A 79 -6.04 16.04 -6.26
N VAL A 80 -6.40 15.01 -5.50
CA VAL A 80 -7.80 14.56 -5.41
C VAL A 80 -8.64 15.48 -4.51
N PRO A 81 -9.95 15.64 -4.79
CA PRO A 81 -10.84 16.38 -3.90
C PRO A 81 -10.99 15.68 -2.55
N THR A 82 -10.85 16.45 -1.46
CA THR A 82 -10.95 15.90 -0.09
C THR A 82 -12.39 15.46 0.22
N GLU A 83 -13.37 16.11 -0.39
CA GLU A 83 -14.80 15.80 -0.27
C GLU A 83 -15.12 14.42 -0.86
N GLU A 84 -14.53 14.09 -2.01
CA GLU A 84 -14.71 12.78 -2.65
C GLU A 84 -14.11 11.66 -1.80
N LEU A 85 -12.89 11.86 -1.27
CA LEU A 85 -12.27 10.91 -0.34
C LEU A 85 -13.13 10.74 0.92
N THR A 86 -13.62 11.84 1.49
CA THR A 86 -14.49 11.83 2.68
C THR A 86 -15.78 11.04 2.41
N ALA A 87 -16.44 11.30 1.28
CA ALA A 87 -17.66 10.61 0.88
C ALA A 87 -17.43 9.11 0.65
N TRP A 88 -16.32 8.73 0.02
CA TRP A 88 -15.96 7.33 -0.18
C TRP A 88 -15.71 6.60 1.14
N VAL A 89 -14.99 7.21 2.07
CA VAL A 89 -14.75 6.59 3.38
C VAL A 89 -16.05 6.48 4.19
N ALA A 90 -16.91 7.50 4.13
CA ALA A 90 -18.21 7.48 4.78
C ALA A 90 -19.16 6.39 4.23
N SER A 91 -19.09 6.07 2.93
CA SER A 91 -19.90 5.02 2.32
C SER A 91 -19.40 3.61 2.63
N SER A 92 -18.13 3.44 3.00
CA SER A 92 -17.54 2.15 3.37
C SER A 92 -16.68 2.23 4.65
N PRO A 93 -17.27 2.57 5.81
CA PRO A 93 -16.52 2.91 7.03
C PRO A 93 -15.74 1.73 7.63
N THR A 94 -16.16 0.48 7.35
CA THR A 94 -15.48 -0.74 7.80
C THR A 94 -14.56 -1.35 6.75
N GLY A 95 -14.62 -0.87 5.50
CA GLY A 95 -13.85 -1.37 4.37
C GLY A 95 -12.35 -1.19 4.57
N ARG A 96 -11.56 -2.25 4.34
CA ARG A 96 -10.09 -2.23 4.53
C ARG A 96 -9.44 -1.07 3.77
N TYR A 97 -9.71 -0.98 2.47
CA TYR A 97 -9.03 0.00 1.60
C TYR A 97 -9.49 1.44 1.82
N ALA A 98 -10.77 1.66 2.15
CA ALA A 98 -11.26 2.97 2.57
C ALA A 98 -10.56 3.44 3.86
N ARG A 99 -10.42 2.55 4.86
CA ARG A 99 -9.71 2.88 6.11
C ARG A 99 -8.21 3.11 5.89
N LEU A 100 -7.56 2.34 5.00
CA LEU A 100 -6.16 2.57 4.63
C LEU A 100 -5.99 3.92 3.93
N ALA A 101 -6.81 4.23 2.93
CA ALA A 101 -6.75 5.51 2.23
C ALA A 101 -6.98 6.69 3.19
N TRP A 102 -7.96 6.57 4.09
CA TRP A 102 -8.19 7.56 5.15
C TRP A 102 -6.96 7.73 6.03
N PHE A 103 -6.38 6.65 6.54
CA PHE A 103 -5.18 6.71 7.37
C PHE A 103 -4.00 7.35 6.63
N PHE A 104 -3.71 6.91 5.40
CA PHE A 104 -2.60 7.46 4.65
C PHE A 104 -2.81 8.94 4.30
N TYR A 105 -4.04 9.37 4.01
CA TYR A 105 -4.33 10.78 3.81
C TYR A 105 -3.99 11.60 5.07
N GLU A 106 -4.53 11.22 6.24
CA GLU A 106 -4.28 11.97 7.48
C GLU A 106 -2.80 11.91 7.89
N TRP A 107 -2.14 10.77 7.68
CA TRP A 107 -0.74 10.56 8.05
C TRP A 107 0.25 11.27 7.12
N LEU A 108 0.00 11.28 5.79
CA LEU A 108 0.89 11.91 4.81
C LEU A 108 0.69 13.42 4.70
N THR A 109 -0.52 13.92 4.96
CA THR A 109 -0.84 15.34 4.78
C THR A 109 -0.88 16.11 6.11
N GLY A 110 -1.08 15.41 7.23
CA GLY A 110 -1.39 16.02 8.53
C GLY A 110 -2.81 16.58 8.64
N ASN A 111 -3.61 16.53 7.57
CA ASN A 111 -4.98 17.05 7.55
C ASN A 111 -5.95 15.97 7.99
N LYS A 112 -6.85 16.32 8.92
CA LYS A 112 -7.85 15.40 9.47
C LYS A 112 -9.13 15.45 8.63
N LEU A 113 -9.63 14.30 8.19
CA LEU A 113 -10.93 14.25 7.51
C LEU A 113 -12.07 14.50 8.50
N PRO A 114 -13.17 15.17 8.10
CA PRO A 114 -14.31 15.46 8.97
C PRO A 114 -15.22 14.22 9.16
N LEU A 115 -14.62 13.11 9.58
CA LEU A 115 -15.29 11.83 9.80
C LEU A 115 -15.29 11.47 11.30
N PRO A 116 -16.35 10.82 11.81
CA PRO A 116 -16.33 10.24 13.15
C PRO A 116 -15.38 9.03 13.19
N ASP A 117 -14.85 8.72 14.36
CA ASP A 117 -14.02 7.53 14.57
C ASP A 117 -14.82 6.25 14.26
N VAL A 118 -14.15 5.25 13.69
CA VAL A 118 -14.75 3.93 13.46
C VAL A 118 -14.98 3.23 14.79
N THR A 119 -16.22 2.84 15.07
CA THR A 119 -16.61 2.20 16.33
C THR A 119 -16.57 0.68 16.28
N GLN A 120 -16.56 0.07 15.09
CA GLN A 120 -16.69 -1.39 14.90
C GLN A 120 -15.64 -1.97 13.93
N GLY A 121 -15.48 -3.30 13.96
CA GLY A 121 -14.57 -4.04 13.08
C GLY A 121 -13.18 -4.29 13.69
N ASN A 122 -12.38 -5.11 13.03
CA ASN A 122 -11.06 -5.49 13.54
C ASN A 122 -9.98 -4.46 13.21
N TYR A 123 -8.94 -4.46 14.04
CA TYR A 123 -7.69 -3.79 13.70
C TYR A 123 -7.02 -4.53 12.55
N GLN A 124 -6.53 -3.79 11.57
CA GLN A 124 -5.78 -4.33 10.44
C GLN A 124 -4.44 -3.62 10.33
N ASN A 125 -3.42 -4.33 9.88
CA ASN A 125 -2.12 -3.73 9.65
C ASN A 125 -2.18 -2.75 8.47
N VAL A 126 -1.42 -1.66 8.58
CA VAL A 126 -1.22 -0.70 7.49
C VAL A 126 -0.42 -1.34 6.35
N LEU A 127 0.71 -1.96 6.69
CA LEU A 127 1.49 -2.82 5.79
C LEU A 127 1.13 -4.27 6.05
N ASP A 128 0.91 -5.03 4.99
CA ASP A 128 0.68 -6.47 5.10
C ASP A 128 1.98 -7.19 5.47
N PRO A 129 2.10 -7.84 6.65
CA PRO A 129 3.36 -8.48 7.07
C PRO A 129 3.79 -9.65 6.20
N GLU A 130 2.88 -10.20 5.38
CA GLU A 130 3.20 -11.21 4.37
C GLU A 130 3.86 -10.61 3.13
N GLN A 131 3.67 -9.30 2.87
CA GLN A 131 4.23 -8.60 1.72
C GLN A 131 5.39 -7.68 2.07
N TYR A 132 5.49 -7.23 3.33
CA TYR A 132 6.47 -6.25 3.79
C TYR A 132 7.17 -6.71 5.07
N HIS A 133 8.44 -6.31 5.20
CA HIS A 133 9.08 -6.26 6.50
C HIS A 133 8.55 -5.03 7.24
N ALA A 134 7.61 -5.25 8.15
CA ALA A 134 6.91 -4.22 8.92
C ALA A 134 7.15 -4.38 10.42
N LEU A 135 6.92 -3.32 11.21
CA LEU A 135 7.11 -3.37 12.66
C LEU A 135 6.14 -4.39 13.29
N PRO A 136 6.62 -5.33 14.13
CA PRO A 136 5.72 -6.30 14.74
C PRO A 136 4.84 -5.68 15.84
N PRO A 137 3.65 -6.25 16.09
CA PRO A 137 2.86 -5.92 17.27
C PRO A 137 3.68 -6.05 18.55
N GLY A 138 3.63 -5.05 19.43
CA GLY A 138 4.39 -5.03 20.69
C GLY A 138 5.84 -4.55 20.55
N MET A 139 6.33 -4.34 19.33
CA MET A 139 7.67 -3.82 19.05
C MET A 139 7.58 -2.71 17.98
N GLY A 140 7.04 -1.56 18.38
CA GLY A 140 6.99 -0.35 17.56
C GLY A 140 5.68 -0.12 16.81
N ALA A 141 4.88 -1.15 16.52
CA ALA A 141 3.58 -0.95 15.87
C ALA A 141 2.56 -0.29 16.81
N VAL A 142 1.90 0.78 16.35
CA VAL A 142 1.00 1.62 17.16
C VAL A 142 -0.46 1.49 16.71
N ARG A 143 -1.38 1.33 17.66
CA ARG A 143 -2.83 1.30 17.38
C ARG A 143 -3.34 2.71 17.06
N VAL A 144 -3.85 2.88 15.84
CA VAL A 144 -4.57 4.09 15.40
C VAL A 144 -6.06 3.84 15.59
N ARG A 145 -6.61 4.33 16.71
CA ARG A 145 -7.98 4.02 17.15
C ARG A 145 -9.05 4.54 16.18
N ARG A 146 -8.85 5.74 15.65
CA ARG A 146 -9.79 6.45 14.77
C ARG A 146 -10.16 5.65 13.53
N GLN A 147 -9.19 5.08 12.84
CA GLN A 147 -9.38 4.21 11.68
C GLN A 147 -9.36 2.72 12.04
N ARG A 148 -9.15 2.36 13.32
CA ARG A 148 -8.93 0.98 13.78
C ARG A 148 -7.89 0.26 12.90
N LEU A 149 -6.71 0.85 12.78
CA LEU A 149 -5.56 0.26 12.09
C LEU A 149 -4.39 0.09 13.06
N LEU A 150 -3.52 -0.86 12.76
CA LEU A 150 -2.23 -0.98 13.40
C LEU A 150 -1.19 -0.34 12.47
N ASN A 151 -0.73 0.85 12.84
CA ASN A 151 0.37 1.51 12.15
C ASN A 151 1.66 0.75 12.44
N ASN A 152 2.04 -0.13 11.52
CA ASN A 152 3.26 -0.92 11.53
C ASN A 152 4.29 -0.41 10.49
N LEU A 153 4.19 0.87 10.08
CA LEU A 153 5.19 1.51 9.24
C LEU A 153 6.55 1.58 9.95
N PRO A 154 7.67 1.30 9.27
CA PRO A 154 9.02 1.29 9.86
C PRO A 154 9.63 2.69 10.07
N GLY A 155 8.86 3.76 9.87
CA GLY A 155 9.37 5.13 9.98
C GLY A 155 8.27 6.16 10.22
N THR A 156 8.60 7.40 9.89
CA THR A 156 7.74 8.58 10.09
C THR A 156 7.33 9.17 8.75
N GLN A 157 6.44 10.16 8.77
CA GLN A 157 6.04 10.90 7.58
C GLN A 157 7.23 11.53 6.83
N ALA A 158 8.27 11.94 7.56
CA ALA A 158 9.47 12.54 6.96
C ALA A 158 10.38 11.50 6.29
N TYR A 159 10.36 10.25 6.75
CA TYR A 159 11.16 9.16 6.21
C TYR A 159 10.61 7.80 6.65
N CYS A 160 10.10 7.02 5.70
CA CYS A 160 9.52 5.70 5.95
C CYS A 160 9.94 4.70 4.85
N PRO A 161 11.05 3.98 5.04
CA PRO A 161 11.55 3.04 4.05
C PRO A 161 10.66 1.81 3.99
N LEU A 162 10.00 1.57 2.86
CA LEU A 162 9.20 0.36 2.67
C LEU A 162 10.07 -0.75 2.06
N VAL A 163 10.14 -1.89 2.74
CA VAL A 163 10.88 -3.06 2.25
C VAL A 163 9.90 -4.19 1.99
N ARG A 164 9.74 -4.57 0.72
CA ARG A 164 8.94 -5.72 0.32
C ARG A 164 9.68 -7.01 0.60
N ARG A 165 8.96 -8.04 1.01
CA ARG A 165 9.49 -9.39 1.10
C ARG A 165 9.77 -9.92 -0.30
N SER A 166 10.90 -10.61 -0.45
CA SER A 166 11.29 -11.26 -1.69
C SER A 166 12.00 -12.57 -1.35
N ALA A 167 11.97 -13.54 -2.27
CA ALA A 167 12.64 -14.83 -2.05
C ALA A 167 14.14 -14.66 -1.71
N ALA A 168 14.80 -13.67 -2.29
CA ALA A 168 16.20 -13.35 -2.00
C ALA A 168 16.39 -12.84 -0.56
N LEU A 169 15.52 -11.92 -0.10
CA LEU A 169 15.58 -11.43 1.28
C LEU A 169 15.24 -12.52 2.30
N GLU A 170 14.22 -13.34 2.02
CA GLU A 170 13.87 -14.45 2.90
C GLU A 170 14.99 -15.49 3.01
N ALA A 171 15.71 -15.77 1.91
CA ALA A 171 16.88 -16.64 1.95
C ALA A 171 17.98 -16.08 2.86
N LEU A 172 18.31 -14.79 2.73
CA LEU A 172 19.30 -14.11 3.57
C LEU A 172 18.89 -14.07 5.05
N VAL A 173 17.61 -13.82 5.34
CA VAL A 173 17.08 -13.87 6.73
C VAL A 173 17.21 -15.29 7.29
N GLY A 174 16.94 -16.31 6.47
CA GLY A 174 17.06 -17.72 6.82
C GLY A 174 18.48 -18.16 7.18
N GLU A 175 19.52 -17.45 6.73
CA GLU A 175 20.92 -17.73 7.11
C GLU A 175 21.20 -17.42 8.60
N ARG A 176 20.35 -16.65 9.28
CA ARG A 176 20.50 -16.30 10.72
C ARG A 176 21.90 -15.76 11.04
N LEU A 177 22.39 -14.87 10.18
CA LEU A 177 23.75 -14.30 10.25
C LEU A 177 24.10 -13.70 11.62
N GLU A 178 23.10 -13.17 12.33
CA GLU A 178 23.29 -12.64 13.68
C GLU A 178 23.78 -13.72 14.66
N GLU A 179 23.16 -14.90 14.63
CA GLU A 179 23.52 -16.03 15.50
C GLU A 179 24.90 -16.56 15.16
N GLN A 180 25.18 -16.74 13.87
CA GLN A 180 26.51 -17.15 13.40
C GLN A 180 27.61 -16.18 13.84
N THR A 181 27.31 -14.88 13.83
CA THR A 181 28.25 -13.85 14.27
C THR A 181 28.48 -13.94 15.78
N ARG A 182 27.41 -14.08 16.58
CA ARG A 182 27.54 -14.24 18.04
C ARG A 182 28.34 -15.48 18.42
N GLU A 183 28.13 -16.60 17.74
CA GLU A 183 28.89 -17.83 17.96
C GLU A 183 30.38 -17.65 17.68
N ARG A 184 30.73 -16.99 16.56
CA ARG A 184 32.14 -16.78 16.17
C ARG A 184 32.87 -15.80 17.07
N LEU A 185 32.19 -14.79 17.60
CA LEU A 185 32.78 -13.81 18.52
C LEU A 185 32.87 -14.31 19.97
N ALA A 186 32.20 -15.41 20.31
CA ALA A 186 32.26 -16.03 21.62
C ALA A 186 33.45 -17.01 21.79
N CYS A 187 34.16 -17.31 20.71
CA CYS A 187 35.41 -18.09 20.67
C CYS A 187 36.63 -17.18 20.73
#